data_AF-Q2ILB2-F1
#
_entry.id   AF-Q2ILB2-F1
#
_cell.length_a   1.000
_cell.length_b   1.000
_cell.length_c   1.000
_cell.angle_alpha   90.00
_cell.angle_beta   90.00
_cell.angle_gamma   90.00
#
_symmetry.space_group_name_H-M   'P 1'
#
loop_
_entity.id
_entity.type
_entity.pdbx_description
1 polymer ?
#
loop_
_entity_poly.entity_id
_entity_poly.type
_entity_poly.pdbx_seq_one_letter_code
_entity_poly.pdbx_strand_id
1 'polypeptide(L)'
;MNERRSTPAFAFALALALATAPAAARALPAHAAPAARTTEWEVTAAPAYDALCLVGVLGGDPFYVRYFEEAYRHFDARFTAAERDAFRQVKRILKDEVAGIVSARLGLVFSAAEAGGLGAAPARARGSIAWLLRVARDPVRARAALERTPYWSDEGWAAYERARPHLVRALQALGRAGFEDYWERQARPGIERRIAELGPFLGAHDVAPAVEARLGKPLPSRRITVNVLAFARPHGIRIVGTRFLADVTFASDVMVRNAIHEMMHPPYDASRPDIAQAVAALGADPLVRARVEHHDRSFGYNTVEGYVEEDVVEAMEAVIADQLGVGRADQAGYWRKHDDGMHVLAAALYVELRRAEAAAGGPVVVPAFLVDAVRRGDLTGERLARTVEAFLGPEALAGAAPPAGR
;
A
#
# COMPACT_ATOMS: atom_id res chain seq x y z
N MET A 1 -52.85 -48.24 -31.00
CA MET A 1 -53.40 -47.78 -32.30
C MET A 1 -54.84 -47.35 -32.07
N ASN A 2 -55.07 -46.05 -31.96
CA ASN A 2 -56.38 -45.38 -32.03
C ASN A 2 -56.08 -43.88 -31.80
N GLU A 3 -56.31 -43.03 -32.81
CA GLU A 3 -57.48 -42.15 -32.93
C GLU A 3 -57.31 -40.86 -32.11
N ARG A 4 -57.63 -39.64 -32.55
CA ARG A 4 -58.38 -39.08 -33.69
C ARG A 4 -58.12 -37.55 -33.62
N ARG A 5 -57.94 -36.85 -34.75
CA ARG A 5 -58.91 -35.90 -35.39
C ARG A 5 -59.38 -34.75 -34.47
N SER A 6 -59.62 -33.51 -34.87
CA SER A 6 -59.52 -32.70 -36.09
C SER A 6 -59.95 -31.27 -35.66
N THR A 7 -59.52 -30.27 -36.42
CA THR A 7 -60.08 -28.90 -36.62
C THR A 7 -61.63 -28.80 -36.69
N PRO A 8 -62.27 -27.61 -36.88
CA PRO A 8 -61.94 -26.18 -36.65
C PRO A 8 -63.13 -25.36 -36.06
N ALA A 9 -63.07 -24.01 -36.13
CA ALA A 9 -64.16 -23.06 -36.47
C ALA A 9 -64.54 -21.97 -35.42
N PHE A 10 -64.16 -20.74 -35.76
CA PHE A 10 -64.94 -19.49 -35.83
C PHE A 10 -66.14 -19.22 -34.88
N ALA A 11 -65.95 -18.14 -34.11
CA ALA A 11 -66.74 -16.89 -34.11
C ALA A 11 -68.06 -16.70 -33.31
N PHE A 12 -67.98 -15.61 -32.52
CA PHE A 12 -68.95 -14.53 -32.27
C PHE A 12 -69.85 -14.52 -31.01
N ALA A 13 -69.86 -13.31 -30.41
CA ALA A 13 -70.89 -12.63 -29.60
C ALA A 13 -70.70 -12.49 -28.07
N LEU A 14 -70.06 -11.35 -27.72
CA LEU A 14 -70.59 -10.22 -26.93
C LEU A 14 -71.36 -10.47 -25.61
N ALA A 15 -70.82 -9.98 -24.49
CA ALA A 15 -71.60 -9.29 -23.44
C ALA A 15 -70.71 -8.32 -22.64
N LEU A 16 -71.22 -7.10 -22.50
CA LEU A 16 -70.69 -5.96 -21.75
C LEU A 16 -70.66 -6.22 -20.23
N ALA A 17 -69.59 -5.79 -19.56
CA ALA A 17 -69.66 -5.30 -18.19
C ALA A 17 -68.65 -4.18 -18.00
N LEU A 18 -69.15 -2.94 -17.99
CA LEU A 18 -68.44 -1.75 -17.52
C LEU A 18 -68.22 -1.89 -16.01
N ALA A 19 -66.96 -1.98 -15.60
CA ALA A 19 -66.54 -1.71 -14.22
C ALA A 19 -65.42 -0.68 -14.26
N THR A 20 -65.77 0.56 -13.94
CA THR A 20 -64.84 1.66 -13.69
C THR A 20 -64.10 1.37 -12.37
N ALA A 21 -62.90 0.83 -12.45
CA ALA A 21 -61.97 0.76 -11.33
C ALA A 21 -61.08 2.02 -11.33
N PRO A 22 -60.84 2.66 -10.17
CA PRO A 22 -59.99 3.83 -10.09
C PRO A 22 -58.55 3.44 -10.42
N ALA A 23 -57.90 4.24 -11.27
CA ALA A 23 -56.48 4.13 -11.56
C ALA A 23 -55.69 4.47 -10.29
N ALA A 24 -55.43 3.46 -9.45
CA ALA A 24 -54.38 3.53 -8.46
C ALA A 24 -53.06 3.65 -9.22
N ALA A 25 -52.53 4.88 -9.27
CA ALA A 25 -51.16 5.13 -9.68
C ALA A 25 -50.25 4.25 -8.82
N ARG A 26 -49.79 3.14 -9.38
CA ARG A 26 -48.70 2.36 -8.80
C ARG A 26 -47.50 3.29 -8.79
N ALA A 27 -47.24 3.89 -7.63
CA ALA A 27 -45.95 4.47 -7.34
C ALA A 27 -44.93 3.37 -7.63
N LEU A 28 -44.15 3.58 -8.70
CA LEU A 28 -42.99 2.74 -8.97
C LEU A 28 -42.17 2.69 -7.68
N PRO A 29 -41.67 1.51 -7.27
CA PRO A 29 -40.79 1.45 -6.11
C PRO A 29 -39.65 2.43 -6.37
N ALA A 30 -39.56 3.45 -5.51
CA ALA A 30 -38.40 4.32 -5.45
C ALA A 30 -37.21 3.36 -5.42
N HIS A 31 -36.37 3.43 -6.45
CA HIS A 31 -35.09 2.74 -6.42
C HIS A 31 -34.41 3.24 -5.16
N ALA A 32 -34.34 2.39 -4.14
CA ALA A 32 -33.48 2.66 -3.00
C ALA A 32 -32.12 2.96 -3.62
N ALA A 33 -31.65 4.20 -3.46
CA ALA A 33 -30.31 4.55 -3.87
C ALA A 33 -29.41 3.45 -3.31
N PRO A 34 -28.54 2.82 -4.14
CA PRO A 34 -27.65 1.80 -3.62
C PRO A 34 -26.97 2.39 -2.40
N ALA A 35 -27.07 1.71 -1.25
CA ALA A 35 -26.46 2.15 -0.01
C ALA A 35 -25.06 2.64 -0.34
N ALA A 36 -24.75 3.90 0.00
CA ALA A 36 -23.48 4.52 -0.35
C ALA A 36 -22.36 3.54 -0.01
N ARG A 37 -21.58 3.15 -1.02
CA ARG A 37 -20.57 2.09 -0.90
C ARG A 37 -19.34 2.66 -0.20
N THR A 38 -19.45 2.88 1.11
CA THR A 38 -18.42 3.54 1.91
C THR A 38 -17.30 2.59 2.32
N THR A 39 -16.13 3.16 2.56
CA THR A 39 -14.97 2.51 3.18
C THR A 39 -15.32 2.04 4.59
N GLU A 40 -15.02 0.78 4.89
CA GLU A 40 -15.10 0.24 6.25
C GLU A 40 -13.72 0.37 6.91
N TRP A 41 -13.64 1.07 8.04
CA TRP A 41 -12.37 1.22 8.75
C TRP A 41 -12.27 0.24 9.91
N GLU A 42 -11.13 -0.45 9.99
CA GLU A 42 -10.74 -1.23 11.16
C GLU A 42 -9.40 -0.69 11.68
N VAL A 43 -9.37 -0.17 12.90
CA VAL A 43 -8.15 0.38 13.50
C VAL A 43 -7.79 -0.47 14.69
N THR A 44 -6.61 -1.09 14.67
CA THR A 44 -6.23 -2.09 15.66
C THR A 44 -4.76 -2.01 16.03
N ALA A 45 -4.43 -2.53 17.21
CA ALA A 45 -3.05 -2.77 17.61
C ALA A 45 -2.58 -4.11 17.05
N ALA A 46 -1.29 -4.23 16.70
CA ALA A 46 -0.76 -5.47 16.16
C ALA A 46 0.66 -5.77 16.70
N PRO A 47 0.78 -6.19 17.97
CA PRO A 47 2.07 -6.35 18.66
C PRO A 47 3.03 -7.33 17.97
N ALA A 48 2.51 -8.35 17.28
CA ALA A 48 3.32 -9.24 16.48
C ALA A 48 4.06 -8.50 15.35
N TYR A 49 3.42 -7.54 14.68
CA TYR A 49 4.06 -6.72 13.65
C TYR A 49 5.01 -5.69 14.25
N ASP A 50 4.71 -5.14 15.44
CA ASP A 50 5.67 -4.32 16.18
C ASP A 50 6.98 -5.06 16.45
N ALA A 51 6.90 -6.34 16.84
CA ALA A 51 8.10 -7.16 17.02
C ALA A 51 8.89 -7.32 15.71
N LEU A 52 8.21 -7.51 14.58
CA LEU A 52 8.86 -7.60 13.25
C LEU A 52 9.54 -6.29 12.85
N CYS A 53 8.92 -5.15 13.12
CA CYS A 53 9.55 -3.85 12.86
C CYS A 53 10.76 -3.62 13.77
N LEU A 54 10.63 -3.97 15.06
CA LEU A 54 11.71 -3.87 16.03
C LEU A 54 12.90 -4.78 15.68
N VAL A 55 12.69 -5.93 15.04
CA VAL A 55 13.80 -6.77 14.51
C VAL A 55 14.69 -5.97 13.55
N GLY A 56 14.10 -5.14 12.67
CA GLY A 56 14.85 -4.26 11.78
C GLY A 56 15.68 -3.22 12.53
N VAL A 57 15.10 -2.58 13.55
CA VAL A 57 15.78 -1.62 14.42
C VAL A 57 16.96 -2.26 15.16
N LEU A 58 16.74 -3.44 15.75
CA LEU A 58 17.74 -4.18 16.53
C LEU A 58 18.86 -4.77 15.66
N GLY A 59 18.69 -4.77 14.33
CA GLY A 59 19.77 -4.99 13.37
C GLY A 59 20.87 -3.91 13.42
N GLY A 60 20.62 -2.77 14.08
CA GLY A 60 21.59 -1.70 14.29
C GLY A 60 21.75 -0.76 13.10
N ASP A 61 20.75 -0.67 12.23
CA ASP A 61 20.75 0.27 11.11
C ASP A 61 20.61 1.72 11.61
N PRO A 62 21.61 2.61 11.39
CA PRO A 62 21.53 4.00 11.84
C PRO A 62 20.29 4.73 11.33
N PHE A 63 19.80 4.39 10.12
CA PHE A 63 18.61 5.00 9.54
C PHE A 63 17.35 4.79 10.41
N TYR A 64 17.21 3.60 11.01
CA TYR A 64 16.07 3.23 11.85
C TYR A 64 16.34 3.52 13.33
N VAL A 65 17.56 3.27 13.82
CA VAL A 65 17.92 3.44 15.24
C VAL A 65 17.66 4.86 15.74
N ARG A 66 17.90 5.89 14.92
CA ARG A 66 17.62 7.29 15.27
C ARG A 66 16.16 7.56 15.70
N TYR A 67 15.20 6.77 15.23
CA TYR A 67 13.80 6.91 15.61
C TYR A 67 13.47 6.19 16.93
N PHE A 68 14.26 5.18 17.30
CA PHE A 68 13.93 4.21 18.34
C PHE A 68 15.09 3.92 19.28
N GLU A 69 15.92 4.93 19.56
CA GLU A 69 17.16 4.76 20.33
C GLU A 69 16.93 4.15 21.71
N GLU A 70 15.85 4.56 22.39
CA GLU A 70 15.51 4.05 23.72
C GLU A 70 15.20 2.55 23.67
N ALA A 71 14.33 2.12 22.76
CA ALA A 71 14.01 0.71 22.58
C ALA A 71 15.24 -0.10 22.15
N TYR A 72 16.05 0.44 21.23
CA TYR A 72 17.30 -0.18 20.82
C TYR A 72 18.23 -0.43 22.01
N ARG A 73 18.52 0.60 22.82
CA ARG A 73 19.38 0.49 24.01
C ARG A 73 18.77 -0.46 25.05
N HIS A 74 17.45 -0.43 25.24
CA HIS A 74 16.75 -1.30 26.18
C HIS A 74 16.99 -2.78 25.84
N PHE A 75 16.74 -3.18 24.60
CA PHE A 75 16.83 -4.59 24.20
C PHE A 75 18.29 -5.02 23.97
N ASP A 76 19.13 -4.17 23.36
CA ASP A 76 20.53 -4.51 23.07
C ASP A 76 21.32 -4.85 24.34
N ALA A 77 21.10 -4.10 25.42
CA ALA A 77 21.72 -4.36 26.73
C ALA A 77 21.37 -5.74 27.32
N ARG A 78 20.30 -6.38 26.85
CA ARG A 78 19.81 -7.69 27.31
C ARG A 78 20.23 -8.83 26.39
N PHE A 79 20.90 -8.55 25.28
CA PHE A 79 21.33 -9.56 24.32
C PHE A 79 22.77 -10.03 24.56
N THR A 80 22.98 -11.31 24.32
CA THR A 80 24.33 -11.89 24.16
C THR A 80 24.92 -11.48 22.81
N ALA A 81 26.23 -11.66 22.65
CA ALA A 81 26.90 -11.38 21.37
C ALA A 81 26.29 -12.15 20.19
N ALA A 82 25.94 -13.42 20.41
CA ALA A 82 25.40 -14.28 19.35
C ALA A 82 23.92 -13.98 19.03
N GLU A 83 23.17 -13.36 19.95
CA GLU A 83 21.83 -12.85 19.66
C GLU A 83 21.88 -11.54 18.91
N ARG A 84 22.78 -10.61 19.29
CA ARG A 84 23.06 -9.40 18.50
C ARG A 84 23.45 -9.74 17.07
N ASP A 85 24.29 -10.76 16.89
CA ASP A 85 24.66 -11.25 15.56
C ASP A 85 23.43 -11.72 14.76
N ALA A 86 22.48 -12.43 15.39
CA ALA A 86 21.27 -12.86 14.70
C ALA A 86 20.45 -11.70 14.11
N PHE A 87 20.25 -10.62 14.85
CA PHE A 87 19.57 -9.43 14.31
C PHE A 87 20.33 -8.79 13.16
N ARG A 88 21.66 -8.68 13.27
CA ARG A 88 22.51 -8.14 12.19
C ARG A 88 22.47 -9.01 10.94
N GLN A 89 22.43 -10.33 11.09
CA GLN A 89 22.32 -11.26 9.97
C GLN A 89 20.97 -11.15 9.25
N VAL A 90 19.86 -10.97 10.00
CA VAL A 90 18.55 -10.69 9.40
C VAL A 90 18.60 -9.40 8.57
N LYS A 91 19.14 -8.30 9.13
CA LYS A 91 19.34 -7.04 8.39
C LYS A 91 20.20 -7.26 7.14
N ARG A 92 21.36 -7.90 7.29
CA ARG A 92 22.30 -8.13 6.19
C ARG A 92 21.62 -8.82 5.02
N ILE A 93 20.89 -9.89 5.28
CA ILE A 93 20.26 -10.71 4.24
C ILE A 93 19.04 -10.01 3.62
N LEU A 94 18.17 -9.40 4.43
CA LEU A 94 16.90 -8.85 3.94
C LEU A 94 16.99 -7.40 3.46
N LYS A 95 18.01 -6.66 3.91
CA LYS A 95 18.24 -5.27 3.52
C LYS A 95 19.54 -5.11 2.74
N ASP A 96 20.69 -5.46 3.31
CA ASP A 96 21.97 -5.05 2.72
C ASP A 96 22.30 -5.83 1.43
N GLU A 97 21.93 -7.12 1.32
CA GLU A 97 22.18 -7.96 0.14
C GLU A 97 21.18 -7.74 -1.00
N VAL A 98 19.91 -7.49 -0.67
CA VAL A 98 18.80 -7.43 -1.66
C VAL A 98 18.13 -6.07 -1.72
N ALA A 99 18.75 -5.05 -1.13
CA ALA A 99 18.28 -3.67 -1.06
C ALA A 99 16.81 -3.51 -0.57
N GLY A 100 16.38 -4.38 0.34
CA GLY A 100 15.01 -4.40 0.87
C GLY A 100 14.82 -3.69 2.21
N ILE A 101 13.57 -3.64 2.67
CA ILE A 101 13.21 -3.17 4.02
C ILE A 101 12.83 -4.38 4.87
N VAL A 102 13.53 -4.56 6.00
CA VAL A 102 13.33 -5.73 6.89
C VAL A 102 11.88 -5.84 7.35
N SER A 103 11.31 -4.75 7.87
CA SER A 103 9.94 -4.71 8.38
C SER A 103 8.90 -4.99 7.30
N ALA A 104 9.05 -4.42 6.10
CA ALA A 104 8.15 -4.66 4.97
C ALA A 104 8.17 -6.12 4.50
N ARG A 105 9.38 -6.70 4.31
CA ARG A 105 9.52 -8.09 3.89
C ARG A 105 8.91 -9.05 4.92
N LEU A 106 9.21 -8.85 6.20
CA LEU A 106 8.64 -9.68 7.27
C LEU A 106 7.13 -9.46 7.41
N GLY A 107 6.65 -8.21 7.33
CA GLY A 107 5.21 -7.90 7.35
C GLY A 107 4.43 -8.64 6.26
N LEU A 108 4.96 -8.67 5.03
CA LEU A 108 4.36 -9.41 3.91
C LEU A 108 4.32 -10.92 4.17
N VAL A 109 5.44 -11.55 4.56
CA VAL A 109 5.49 -13.00 4.80
C VAL A 109 4.53 -13.40 5.92
N PHE A 110 4.51 -12.67 7.03
CA PHE A 110 3.71 -13.05 8.19
C PHE A 110 2.22 -12.74 7.99
N SER A 111 1.86 -11.65 7.30
CA SER A 111 0.47 -11.42 6.89
C SER A 111 -0.02 -12.44 5.86
N ALA A 112 0.85 -12.94 4.97
CA ALA A 112 0.51 -14.04 4.07
C ALA A 112 0.20 -15.32 4.85
N ALA A 113 0.87 -15.58 5.97
CA ALA A 113 0.56 -16.73 6.84
C ALA A 113 -0.87 -16.67 7.41
N GLU A 114 -1.33 -15.47 7.80
CA GLU A 114 -2.72 -15.25 8.24
C GLU A 114 -3.70 -15.55 7.10
N ALA A 115 -3.45 -14.98 5.91
CA ALA A 115 -4.26 -15.22 4.71
C ALA A 115 -4.23 -16.69 4.24
N GLY A 116 -3.15 -17.42 4.54
CA GLY A 116 -2.98 -18.85 4.30
C GLY A 116 -3.63 -19.76 5.35
N GLY A 117 -4.39 -19.18 6.30
CA GLY A 117 -5.19 -19.91 7.27
C GLY A 117 -4.43 -20.42 8.49
N LEU A 118 -3.27 -19.84 8.84
CA LEU A 118 -2.60 -20.14 10.12
C LEU A 118 -3.39 -19.61 11.34
N GLY A 119 -4.30 -18.67 11.10
CA GLY A 119 -5.01 -17.91 12.12
C GLY A 119 -4.40 -16.53 12.32
N ALA A 120 -5.23 -15.57 12.72
CA ALA A 120 -4.83 -14.18 12.93
C ALA A 120 -3.72 -14.05 13.98
N ALA A 121 -2.83 -13.07 13.80
CA ALA A 121 -1.91 -12.67 14.85
C ALA A 121 -2.67 -12.23 16.12
N PRO A 122 -2.12 -12.46 17.32
CA PRO A 122 -2.75 -12.01 18.56
C PRO A 122 -2.93 -10.49 18.59
N ALA A 123 -4.13 -10.02 18.95
CA ALA A 123 -4.43 -8.60 19.16
C ALA A 123 -3.82 -8.02 20.46
N ARG A 124 -3.18 -8.87 21.28
CA ARG A 124 -2.52 -8.52 22.55
C ARG A 124 -1.09 -9.02 22.52
N ALA A 125 -0.20 -8.44 23.33
CA ALA A 125 1.21 -8.80 23.24
C ALA A 125 1.45 -10.27 23.59
N ARG A 126 0.73 -10.77 24.60
CA ARG A 126 0.85 -12.15 25.06
C ARG A 126 0.64 -13.14 23.91
N GLY A 127 1.66 -13.95 23.64
CA GLY A 127 1.63 -14.98 22.61
C GLY A 127 2.01 -14.49 21.21
N SER A 128 2.34 -13.21 21.04
CA SER A 128 2.84 -12.66 19.77
C SER A 128 4.15 -13.32 19.36
N ILE A 129 5.12 -13.45 20.28
CA ILE A 129 6.39 -14.11 19.95
C ILE A 129 6.18 -15.59 19.61
N ALA A 130 5.29 -16.27 20.33
CA ALA A 130 4.96 -17.66 20.05
C ALA A 130 4.27 -17.85 18.68
N TRP A 131 3.41 -16.92 18.28
CA TRP A 131 2.80 -16.91 16.95
C TRP A 131 3.85 -16.67 15.87
N LEU A 132 4.74 -15.70 16.05
CA LEU A 132 5.81 -15.40 15.09
C LEU A 132 6.76 -16.59 14.91
N LEU A 133 7.17 -17.23 16.02
CA LEU A 133 8.03 -18.42 15.97
C LEU A 133 7.38 -19.59 15.22
N ARG A 134 6.05 -19.72 15.28
CA ARG A 134 5.31 -20.74 14.54
C ARG A 134 5.42 -20.51 13.04
N VAL A 135 5.16 -19.28 12.58
CA VAL A 135 5.28 -18.89 11.17
C VAL A 135 6.71 -19.09 10.67
N ALA A 136 7.71 -18.63 11.44
CA ALA A 136 9.12 -18.71 11.05
C ALA A 136 9.65 -20.15 10.99
N ARG A 137 9.09 -21.07 11.77
CA ARG A 137 9.50 -22.49 11.76
C ARG A 137 8.82 -23.30 10.66
N ASP A 138 7.57 -22.97 10.35
CA ASP A 138 6.78 -23.62 9.30
C ASP A 138 6.16 -22.57 8.35
N PRO A 139 6.94 -22.10 7.36
CA PRO A 139 6.50 -21.03 6.47
C PRO A 139 5.66 -21.53 5.29
N VAL A 140 5.26 -22.80 5.23
CA VAL A 140 4.59 -23.39 4.05
C VAL A 140 3.30 -22.65 3.69
N ARG A 141 2.48 -22.31 4.68
CA ARG A 141 1.24 -21.54 4.47
C ARG A 141 1.52 -20.12 4.01
N ALA A 142 2.54 -19.48 4.59
CA ALA A 142 2.96 -18.14 4.21
C ALA A 142 3.41 -18.12 2.74
N ARG A 143 4.23 -19.10 2.34
CA ARG A 143 4.70 -19.26 0.96
C ARG A 143 3.54 -19.38 -0.03
N ALA A 144 2.68 -20.37 0.17
CA ALA A 144 1.58 -20.67 -0.75
C ALA A 144 0.59 -19.51 -0.86
N ALA A 145 0.39 -18.74 0.22
CA ALA A 145 -0.43 -17.53 0.17
C ALA A 145 0.28 -16.37 -0.55
N LEU A 146 1.57 -16.15 -0.26
CA LEU A 146 2.35 -15.06 -0.86
C LEU A 146 2.53 -15.25 -2.37
N GLU A 147 2.73 -16.47 -2.86
CA GLU A 147 2.82 -16.84 -4.29
C GLU A 147 1.60 -16.38 -5.12
N ARG A 148 0.45 -16.16 -4.47
CA ARG A 148 -0.79 -15.69 -5.13
C ARG A 148 -0.96 -14.17 -5.07
N THR A 149 0.01 -13.46 -4.48
CA THR A 149 -0.02 -12.00 -4.36
C THR A 149 0.92 -11.38 -5.40
N PRO A 150 0.71 -10.12 -5.79
CA PRO A 150 1.66 -9.40 -6.63
C PRO A 150 3.02 -9.15 -5.95
N TYR A 151 3.15 -9.42 -4.64
CA TYR A 151 4.39 -9.25 -3.88
C TYR A 151 5.29 -10.48 -3.91
N TRP A 152 4.90 -11.54 -4.64
CA TRP A 152 5.75 -12.72 -4.80
C TRP A 152 6.99 -12.40 -5.65
N SER A 153 8.12 -12.92 -5.20
CA SER A 153 9.36 -12.94 -5.97
C SER A 153 10.20 -14.11 -5.50
N ASP A 154 10.76 -14.91 -6.40
CA ASP A 154 11.62 -16.05 -6.04
C ASP A 154 12.86 -15.58 -5.26
N GLU A 155 13.47 -14.47 -5.67
CA GLU A 155 14.61 -13.86 -4.97
C GLU A 155 14.25 -13.44 -3.54
N GLY A 156 13.14 -12.71 -3.38
CA GLY A 156 12.69 -12.26 -2.07
C GLY A 156 12.32 -13.40 -1.13
N TRP A 157 11.73 -14.47 -1.65
CA TRP A 157 11.47 -15.69 -0.88
C TRP A 157 12.77 -16.40 -0.49
N ALA A 158 13.72 -16.53 -1.43
CA ALA A 158 15.02 -17.13 -1.16
C ALA A 158 15.79 -16.34 -0.08
N ALA A 159 15.74 -15.01 -0.12
CA ALA A 159 16.33 -14.16 0.91
C ALA A 159 15.67 -14.39 2.29
N TYR A 160 14.33 -14.49 2.34
CA TYR A 160 13.62 -14.85 3.57
C TYR A 160 14.06 -16.21 4.12
N GLU A 161 14.14 -17.25 3.29
CA GLU A 161 14.59 -18.59 3.72
C GLU A 161 16.02 -18.57 4.26
N ARG A 162 16.94 -17.81 3.65
CA ARG A 162 18.31 -17.62 4.18
C ARG A 162 18.30 -16.91 5.53
N ALA A 163 17.46 -15.90 5.72
CA ALA A 163 17.37 -15.13 6.97
C ALA A 163 16.64 -15.90 8.08
N ARG A 164 15.77 -16.85 7.73
CA ARG A 164 14.87 -17.58 8.64
C ARG A 164 15.53 -18.18 9.89
N PRO A 165 16.66 -18.91 9.83
CA PRO A 165 17.31 -19.42 11.04
C PRO A 165 17.76 -18.30 11.99
N HIS A 166 18.25 -17.18 11.45
CA HIS A 166 18.63 -16.01 12.24
C HIS A 166 17.40 -15.30 12.81
N LEU A 167 16.32 -15.21 12.05
CA LEU A 167 15.04 -14.65 12.50
C LEU A 167 14.45 -15.45 13.67
N VAL A 168 14.47 -16.78 13.60
CA VAL A 168 14.02 -17.64 14.72
C VAL A 168 14.82 -17.33 15.98
N ARG A 169 16.14 -17.20 15.87
CA ARG A 169 17.01 -16.85 17.00
C ARG A 169 16.75 -15.44 17.54
N ALA A 170 16.54 -14.47 16.65
CA ALA A 170 16.22 -13.10 17.00
C ALA A 170 14.87 -13.02 17.76
N LEU A 171 13.83 -13.71 17.27
CA LEU A 171 12.52 -13.77 17.93
C LEU A 171 12.58 -14.45 19.31
N GLN A 172 13.38 -15.52 19.45
CA GLN A 172 13.62 -16.16 20.75
C GLN A 172 14.31 -15.19 21.73
N ALA A 173 15.33 -14.46 21.27
CA ALA A 173 16.03 -13.47 22.07
C ALA A 173 15.09 -12.33 22.50
N LEU A 174 14.25 -11.85 21.58
CA LEU A 174 13.27 -10.81 21.83
C LEU A 174 12.21 -11.24 22.87
N GLY A 175 11.73 -12.48 22.76
CA GLY A 175 10.86 -13.10 23.77
C GLY A 175 11.52 -13.19 25.14
N ARG A 176 12.76 -13.71 25.20
CA ARG A 176 13.53 -13.80 26.46
C ARG A 176 13.81 -12.43 27.08
N ALA A 177 14.07 -11.42 26.26
CA ALA A 177 14.33 -10.05 26.71
C ALA A 177 13.05 -9.32 27.19
N GLY A 178 11.88 -9.97 27.12
CA GLY A 178 10.64 -9.45 27.70
C GLY A 178 9.88 -8.49 26.78
N PHE A 179 9.92 -8.69 25.46
CA PHE A 179 9.22 -7.82 24.51
C PHE A 179 7.73 -7.69 24.79
N GLU A 180 7.01 -8.79 25.07
CA GLU A 180 5.55 -8.73 25.25
C GLU A 180 5.20 -7.85 26.46
N ASP A 181 5.96 -8.01 27.55
CA ASP A 181 5.89 -7.21 28.77
C ASP A 181 6.26 -5.74 28.56
N TYR A 182 7.32 -5.49 27.79
CA TYR A 182 7.73 -4.15 27.40
C TYR A 182 6.62 -3.46 26.60
N TRP A 183 6.07 -4.15 25.60
CA TRP A 183 5.03 -3.61 24.73
C TRP A 183 3.76 -3.25 25.50
N GLU A 184 3.29 -4.12 26.39
CA GLU A 184 2.10 -3.86 27.21
C GLU A 184 2.27 -2.62 28.10
N ARG A 185 3.48 -2.38 28.62
CA ARG A 185 3.74 -1.25 29.52
C ARG A 185 4.04 0.05 28.77
N GLN A 186 4.84 -0.02 27.71
CA GLN A 186 5.43 1.15 27.05
C GLN A 186 4.66 1.57 25.79
N ALA A 187 4.27 0.61 24.95
CA ALA A 187 3.67 0.89 23.65
C ALA A 187 2.14 0.97 23.73
N ARG A 188 1.51 -0.01 24.38
CA ARG A 188 0.05 -0.20 24.38
C ARG A 188 -0.75 1.05 24.79
N PRO A 189 -0.41 1.77 25.89
CA PRO A 189 -1.23 2.90 26.31
C PRO A 189 -1.29 4.02 25.26
N GLY A 190 -0.18 4.26 24.54
CA GLY A 190 -0.14 5.23 23.45
C GLY A 190 -0.93 4.77 22.23
N ILE A 191 -0.77 3.50 21.86
CA ILE A 191 -1.48 2.89 20.72
C ILE A 191 -2.99 2.88 20.94
N GLU A 192 -3.48 2.46 22.11
CA GLU A 192 -4.92 2.42 22.39
C GLU A 192 -5.56 3.81 22.37
N ARG A 193 -4.88 4.84 22.90
CA ARG A 193 -5.34 6.23 22.77
C ARG A 193 -5.42 6.65 21.31
N ARG A 194 -4.38 6.36 20.53
CA ARG A 194 -4.35 6.72 19.11
C ARG A 194 -5.44 6.02 18.31
N ILE A 195 -5.71 4.74 18.59
CA ILE A 195 -6.80 3.98 17.95
C ILE A 195 -8.15 4.66 18.21
N ALA A 196 -8.41 5.05 19.47
CA ALA A 196 -9.67 5.72 19.84
C ALA A 196 -9.83 7.09 19.14
N GLU A 197 -8.74 7.83 18.96
CA GLU A 197 -8.73 9.11 18.22
C GLU A 197 -8.94 8.92 16.71
N LEU A 198 -8.31 7.90 16.12
CA LEU A 198 -8.33 7.67 14.68
C LEU A 198 -9.68 7.19 14.18
N GLY A 199 -10.41 6.37 14.94
CA GLY A 199 -11.68 5.78 14.50
C GLY A 199 -12.67 6.80 13.90
N PRO A 200 -13.07 7.84 14.67
CA PRO A 200 -13.97 8.87 14.16
C PRO A 200 -13.39 9.67 12.99
N PHE A 201 -12.09 9.99 13.01
CA PHE A 201 -11.45 10.78 11.96
C PHE A 201 -11.41 10.01 10.64
N LEU A 202 -10.95 8.76 10.65
CA LEU A 202 -10.90 7.92 9.46
C LEU A 202 -12.30 7.64 8.92
N GLY A 203 -13.28 7.41 9.80
CA GLY A 203 -14.69 7.20 9.42
C GLY A 203 -15.31 8.33 8.59
N ALA A 204 -14.73 9.53 8.59
CA ALA A 204 -15.18 10.65 7.75
C ALA A 204 -14.65 10.60 6.30
N HIS A 205 -13.74 9.68 5.97
CA HIS A 205 -13.05 9.63 4.67
C HIS A 205 -13.37 8.35 3.91
N ASP A 206 -13.83 8.50 2.66
CA ASP A 206 -14.21 7.38 1.79
C ASP A 206 -13.10 7.06 0.77
N VAL A 207 -12.04 6.41 1.26
CA VAL A 207 -10.82 6.13 0.49
C VAL A 207 -11.01 5.07 -0.58
N ALA A 208 -11.69 3.96 -0.28
CA ALA A 208 -11.77 2.81 -1.17
C ALA A 208 -12.40 3.19 -2.54
N PRO A 209 -13.56 3.86 -2.64
CA PRO A 209 -14.11 4.27 -3.93
C PRO A 209 -13.22 5.27 -4.68
N ALA A 210 -12.56 6.19 -3.96
CA ALA A 210 -11.68 7.18 -4.58
C ALA A 210 -10.43 6.53 -5.20
N VAL A 211 -9.90 5.49 -4.55
CA VAL A 211 -8.82 4.64 -5.06
C VAL A 211 -9.29 3.77 -6.22
N GLU A 212 -10.40 3.05 -6.07
CA GLU A 212 -10.97 2.16 -7.09
C GLU A 212 -11.26 2.89 -8.41
N ALA A 213 -11.77 4.14 -8.32
CA ALA A 213 -12.06 4.97 -9.48
C ALA A 213 -10.83 5.25 -10.36
N ARG A 214 -9.65 5.37 -9.75
CA ARG A 214 -8.39 5.66 -10.45
C ARG A 214 -7.61 4.40 -10.83
N LEU A 215 -7.71 3.34 -10.02
CA LEU A 215 -7.16 2.03 -10.39
C LEU A 215 -7.93 1.38 -11.54
N GLY A 216 -9.22 1.70 -11.71
CA GLY A 216 -10.10 1.07 -12.68
C GLY A 216 -10.49 -0.37 -12.32
N LYS A 217 -10.25 -0.80 -11.08
CA LYS A 217 -10.56 -2.12 -10.54
C LYS A 217 -10.97 -2.02 -9.06
N PRO A 218 -11.82 -2.93 -8.57
CA PRO A 218 -12.17 -2.97 -7.15
C PRO A 218 -10.96 -3.38 -6.30
N LEU A 219 -10.91 -2.87 -5.06
CA LEU A 219 -10.00 -3.40 -4.05
C LEU A 219 -10.46 -4.82 -3.63
N PRO A 220 -9.56 -5.67 -3.12
CA PRO A 220 -9.94 -7.01 -2.63
C PRO A 220 -11.02 -6.98 -1.52
N SER A 221 -11.09 -5.87 -0.78
CA SER A 221 -12.10 -5.60 0.23
C SER A 221 -12.25 -4.08 0.39
N ARG A 222 -13.43 -3.59 0.77
CA ARG A 222 -13.62 -2.19 1.19
C ARG A 222 -13.29 -1.94 2.66
N ARG A 223 -12.95 -3.00 3.40
CA ARG A 223 -12.42 -2.89 4.75
C ARG A 223 -10.94 -2.59 4.72
N ILE A 224 -10.57 -1.38 5.11
CA ILE A 224 -9.17 -0.99 5.28
C ILE A 224 -8.80 -1.18 6.76
N THR A 225 -7.85 -2.09 7.02
CA THR A 225 -7.31 -2.29 8.37
C THR A 225 -6.02 -1.52 8.57
N VAL A 226 -6.03 -0.58 9.53
CA VAL A 226 -4.85 0.14 10.01
C VAL A 226 -4.30 -0.57 11.24
N ASN A 227 -3.10 -1.13 11.13
CA ASN A 227 -2.39 -1.69 12.28
C ASN A 227 -1.49 -0.61 12.87
N VAL A 228 -1.87 -0.04 14.01
CA VAL A 228 -1.15 1.03 14.69
C VAL A 228 -0.04 0.43 15.55
N LEU A 229 1.20 0.82 15.26
CA LEU A 229 2.43 0.24 15.79
C LEU A 229 3.29 1.29 16.49
N ALA A 230 4.13 0.88 17.44
CA ALA A 230 5.12 1.74 18.08
C ALA A 230 6.46 1.84 17.32
N PHE A 231 6.72 0.91 16.39
CA PHE A 231 8.04 0.77 15.75
C PHE A 231 8.02 0.87 14.21
N ALA A 232 7.02 1.52 13.61
CA ALA A 232 6.86 1.54 12.15
C ALA A 232 7.54 2.72 11.43
N ARG A 233 7.94 3.79 12.14
CA ARG A 233 8.66 4.91 11.52
C ARG A 233 9.92 4.49 10.73
N PRO A 234 10.22 5.20 9.64
CA PRO A 234 9.46 6.33 9.08
C PRO A 234 8.34 5.90 8.10
N HIS A 235 8.10 4.60 7.90
CA HIS A 235 7.30 4.11 6.77
C HIS A 235 5.83 3.83 7.14
N GLY A 236 4.93 4.05 6.17
CA GLY A 236 3.75 3.20 6.01
C GLY A 236 4.19 1.88 5.40
N ILE A 237 3.59 0.76 5.82
CA ILE A 237 3.99 -0.55 5.28
C ILE A 237 2.74 -1.32 4.90
N ARG A 238 2.51 -1.50 3.60
CA ARG A 238 1.52 -2.46 3.11
C ARG A 238 1.85 -3.89 3.52
N ILE A 239 0.80 -4.61 3.90
CA ILE A 239 0.82 -6.05 4.11
C ILE A 239 -0.31 -6.70 3.29
N VAL A 240 -0.43 -8.03 3.29
CA VAL A 240 -1.40 -8.73 2.45
C VAL A 240 -2.85 -8.28 2.72
N GLY A 241 -3.60 -8.04 1.64
CA GLY A 241 -4.98 -7.57 1.68
C GLY A 241 -5.09 -6.05 1.66
N THR A 242 -6.22 -5.53 2.12
CA THR A 242 -6.44 -4.08 2.30
C THR A 242 -6.02 -3.66 3.70
N ARG A 243 -4.73 -3.87 4.00
CA ARG A 243 -4.16 -3.71 5.34
C ARG A 243 -2.79 -3.05 5.25
N PHE A 244 -2.48 -2.19 6.21
CA PHE A 244 -1.16 -1.60 6.34
C PHE A 244 -0.75 -1.41 7.80
N LEU A 245 0.54 -1.22 8.02
CA LEU A 245 1.16 -0.88 9.29
C LEU A 245 1.48 0.61 9.31
N ALA A 246 1.22 1.27 10.42
CA ALA A 246 1.51 2.69 10.58
C ALA A 246 1.96 3.01 11.99
N ASP A 247 2.84 4.00 12.12
CA ASP A 247 3.36 4.39 13.42
C ASP A 247 2.34 5.21 14.21
N VAL A 248 2.26 4.96 15.51
CA VAL A 248 1.36 5.62 16.46
C VAL A 248 1.52 7.15 16.46
N THR A 249 2.70 7.65 16.08
CA THR A 249 3.02 9.08 16.04
C THR A 249 2.56 9.79 14.77
N PHE A 250 2.12 9.07 13.73
CA PHE A 250 1.66 9.72 12.50
C PHE A 250 0.37 10.51 12.73
N ALA A 251 0.34 11.72 12.17
CA ALA A 251 -0.84 12.59 12.20
C ALA A 251 -2.03 11.94 11.46
N SER A 252 -3.26 12.35 11.78
CA SER A 252 -4.45 11.63 11.30
C SER A 252 -4.65 11.79 9.80
N ASP A 253 -4.28 12.93 9.24
CA ASP A 253 -4.24 13.20 7.81
C ASP A 253 -3.18 12.32 7.10
N VAL A 254 -2.01 12.12 7.74
CA VAL A 254 -1.00 11.15 7.27
C VAL A 254 -1.58 9.74 7.22
N MET A 255 -2.39 9.32 8.20
CA MET A 255 -3.02 7.99 8.17
C MET A 255 -3.98 7.81 6.98
N VAL A 256 -4.74 8.84 6.61
CA VAL A 256 -5.60 8.79 5.42
C VAL A 256 -4.75 8.72 4.16
N ARG A 257 -3.69 9.52 4.07
CA ARG A 257 -2.75 9.49 2.94
C ARG A 257 -2.06 8.14 2.79
N ASN A 258 -1.58 7.55 3.88
CA ASN A 258 -1.03 6.19 3.86
C ASN A 258 -2.09 5.18 3.41
N ALA A 259 -3.33 5.27 3.86
CA ALA A 259 -4.37 4.37 3.38
C ALA A 259 -4.61 4.51 1.87
N ILE A 260 -4.61 5.74 1.33
CA ILE A 260 -4.71 5.98 -0.11
C ILE A 260 -3.51 5.33 -0.82
N HIS A 261 -2.29 5.70 -0.41
CA HIS A 261 -1.01 5.25 -0.96
C HIS A 261 -0.95 3.71 -1.01
N GLU A 262 -1.08 3.08 0.15
CA GLU A 262 -0.91 1.65 0.27
C GLU A 262 -2.00 0.89 -0.49
N MET A 263 -3.24 1.39 -0.54
CA MET A 263 -4.31 0.71 -1.27
C MET A 263 -4.13 0.75 -2.79
N MET A 264 -3.27 1.64 -3.30
CA MET A 264 -2.95 1.70 -4.71
C MET A 264 -1.89 0.70 -5.12
N HIS A 265 -1.07 0.15 -4.21
CA HIS A 265 0.01 -0.77 -4.57
C HIS A 265 -0.48 -2.21 -4.89
N PRO A 266 -0.17 -2.78 -6.07
CA PRO A 266 0.42 -2.13 -7.24
C PRO A 266 -0.62 -1.35 -8.07
N PRO A 267 -0.26 -0.16 -8.62
CA PRO A 267 -1.19 0.76 -9.29
C PRO A 267 -1.67 0.24 -10.64
N TYR A 268 -0.93 -0.69 -11.24
CA TYR A 268 -1.22 -1.33 -12.52
C TYR A 268 -0.80 -2.81 -12.51
N ASP A 269 -1.15 -3.53 -13.57
CA ASP A 269 -0.64 -4.87 -13.84
C ASP A 269 0.62 -4.77 -14.70
N ALA A 270 1.78 -5.00 -14.08
CA ALA A 270 3.08 -4.92 -14.74
C ALA A 270 3.29 -6.01 -15.81
N SER A 271 2.47 -7.07 -15.83
CA SER A 271 2.54 -8.11 -16.87
C SER A 271 1.97 -7.65 -18.22
N ARG A 272 1.23 -6.53 -18.24
CA ARG A 272 0.68 -5.98 -19.47
C ARG A 272 1.79 -5.41 -20.37
N PRO A 273 1.84 -5.80 -21.67
CA PRO A 273 2.90 -5.34 -22.57
C PRO A 273 2.95 -3.82 -22.77
N ASP A 274 1.79 -3.14 -22.75
CA ASP A 274 1.72 -1.70 -22.93
C ASP A 274 2.23 -0.92 -21.70
N ILE A 275 1.96 -1.42 -20.50
CA ILE A 275 2.54 -0.91 -19.25
C ILE A 275 4.06 -1.13 -19.23
N ALA A 276 4.51 -2.35 -19.54
CA ALA A 276 5.94 -2.66 -19.58
C ALA A 276 6.69 -1.76 -20.58
N GLN A 277 6.11 -1.49 -21.75
CA GLN A 277 6.67 -0.55 -22.72
C GLN A 277 6.71 0.89 -22.19
N ALA A 278 5.66 1.35 -21.51
CA ALA A 278 5.61 2.67 -20.92
C ALA A 278 6.67 2.85 -19.82
N VAL A 279 6.79 1.87 -18.92
CA VAL A 279 7.82 1.85 -17.86
C VAL A 279 9.22 1.84 -18.47
N ALA A 280 9.47 1.04 -19.50
CA ALA A 280 10.77 1.02 -20.19
C ALA A 280 11.10 2.37 -20.86
N ALA A 281 10.11 3.04 -21.46
CA ALA A 281 10.30 4.36 -22.06
C ALA A 281 10.60 5.43 -21.00
N LEU A 282 9.95 5.36 -19.84
CA LEU A 282 10.26 6.23 -18.69
C LEU A 282 11.66 5.95 -18.15
N GLY A 283 12.07 4.69 -18.02
CA GLY A 283 13.42 4.31 -17.59
C GLY A 283 14.54 4.74 -18.54
N ALA A 284 14.24 4.94 -19.81
CA ALA A 284 15.17 5.48 -20.79
C ALA A 284 15.31 7.01 -20.72
N ASP A 285 14.41 7.70 -20.00
CA ASP A 285 14.48 9.14 -19.82
C ASP A 285 15.68 9.53 -18.91
N PRO A 286 16.54 10.48 -19.35
CA PRO A 286 17.72 10.86 -18.56
C PRO A 286 17.41 11.38 -17.16
N LEU A 287 16.29 12.10 -16.96
CA LEU A 287 15.91 12.64 -15.67
C LEU A 287 15.47 11.51 -14.72
N VAL A 288 14.63 10.59 -15.21
CA VAL A 288 14.19 9.42 -14.43
C VAL A 288 15.36 8.53 -14.07
N ARG A 289 16.21 8.17 -15.04
CA ARG A 289 17.38 7.32 -14.81
C ARG A 289 18.32 7.91 -13.76
N ALA A 290 18.59 9.22 -13.82
CA ALA A 290 19.45 9.89 -12.85
C ALA A 290 18.91 9.78 -11.42
N ARG A 291 17.58 9.80 -11.22
CA ARG A 291 16.97 9.63 -9.89
C ARG A 291 17.12 8.20 -9.38
N VAL A 292 16.90 7.20 -10.24
CA VAL A 292 17.09 5.79 -9.87
C VAL A 292 18.55 5.50 -9.49
N GLU A 293 19.51 6.05 -10.23
CA GLU A 293 20.95 5.77 -10.05
C GLU A 293 21.58 6.46 -8.83
N HIS A 294 21.02 7.58 -8.35
CA HIS A 294 21.71 8.47 -7.41
C HIS A 294 20.98 8.76 -6.09
N HIS A 295 19.79 8.21 -5.86
CA HIS A 295 19.09 8.38 -4.57
C HIS A 295 19.71 7.50 -3.46
N ASP A 296 19.42 7.82 -2.18
CA ASP A 296 19.76 6.94 -1.06
C ASP A 296 18.91 5.66 -1.13
N ARG A 297 19.59 4.54 -1.38
CA ARG A 297 18.98 3.20 -1.51
C ARG A 297 18.19 2.75 -0.27
N SER A 298 18.38 3.42 0.87
CA SER A 298 17.61 3.19 2.10
C SER A 298 16.16 3.62 2.02
N PHE A 299 15.80 4.52 1.08
CA PHE A 299 14.41 4.93 0.84
C PHE A 299 13.59 3.80 0.20
N GLY A 300 14.18 3.00 -0.69
CA GLY A 300 13.50 1.91 -1.39
C GLY A 300 13.60 2.07 -2.90
N TYR A 301 12.69 1.45 -3.66
CA TYR A 301 12.47 1.71 -5.10
C TYR A 301 13.73 1.70 -5.96
N ASN A 302 14.63 0.76 -5.67
CA ASN A 302 15.99 0.67 -6.22
C ASN A 302 16.08 0.21 -7.69
N THR A 303 14.95 0.11 -8.40
CA THR A 303 14.86 -0.25 -9.82
C THR A 303 13.97 0.75 -10.55
N VAL A 304 14.08 0.82 -11.88
CA VAL A 304 13.19 1.67 -12.69
C VAL A 304 11.74 1.32 -12.44
N GLU A 305 11.40 0.03 -12.40
CA GLU A 305 10.04 -0.44 -12.18
C GLU A 305 9.52 0.00 -10.82
N GLY A 306 10.33 -0.17 -9.75
CA GLY A 306 9.96 0.27 -8.41
C GLY A 306 9.81 1.79 -8.30
N TYR A 307 10.70 2.55 -8.95
CA TYR A 307 10.63 4.01 -8.98
C TYR A 307 9.38 4.51 -9.71
N VAL A 308 9.10 3.97 -10.90
CA VAL A 308 7.91 4.37 -11.68
C VAL A 308 6.63 3.96 -10.96
N GLU A 309 6.60 2.77 -10.35
CA GLU A 309 5.46 2.31 -9.55
C GLU A 309 5.18 3.28 -8.40
N GLU A 310 6.21 3.65 -7.65
CA GLU A 310 6.07 4.58 -6.53
C GLU A 310 5.65 5.97 -6.97
N ASP A 311 6.28 6.54 -8.00
CA ASP A 311 5.95 7.89 -8.44
C ASP A 311 4.53 7.98 -9.04
N VAL A 312 3.99 6.89 -9.58
CA VAL A 312 2.57 6.78 -9.95
C VAL A 312 1.68 6.81 -8.71
N VAL A 313 2.02 6.06 -7.66
CA VAL A 313 1.28 6.04 -6.41
C VAL A 313 1.33 7.39 -5.69
N GLU A 314 2.50 8.03 -5.58
CA GLU A 314 2.69 9.37 -5.01
C GLU A 314 1.81 10.42 -5.71
N ALA A 315 1.81 10.42 -7.05
CA ALA A 315 0.99 11.35 -7.83
C ALA A 315 -0.52 11.11 -7.59
N MET A 316 -0.96 9.86 -7.60
CA MET A 316 -2.35 9.51 -7.34
C MET A 316 -2.76 9.84 -5.89
N GLU A 317 -1.86 9.61 -4.92
CA GLU A 317 -2.08 9.94 -3.51
C GLU A 317 -2.39 11.42 -3.37
N ALA A 318 -1.55 12.28 -3.95
CA ALA A 318 -1.73 13.72 -3.87
C ALA A 318 -3.09 14.17 -4.45
N VAL A 319 -3.49 13.64 -5.61
CA VAL A 319 -4.80 13.96 -6.22
C VAL A 319 -5.97 13.50 -5.35
N ILE A 320 -5.93 12.27 -4.83
CA ILE A 320 -7.01 11.74 -3.98
C ILE A 320 -7.04 12.47 -2.63
N ALA A 321 -5.88 12.78 -2.05
CA ALA A 321 -5.77 13.49 -0.78
C ALA A 321 -6.37 14.89 -0.89
N ASP A 322 -6.09 15.63 -1.97
CA ASP A 322 -6.72 16.92 -2.27
C ASP A 322 -8.24 16.78 -2.35
N GLN A 323 -8.75 15.76 -3.06
CA GLN A 323 -10.18 15.48 -3.19
C GLN A 323 -10.84 15.18 -1.82
N LEU A 324 -10.13 14.51 -0.93
CA LEU A 324 -10.62 14.13 0.40
C LEU A 324 -10.35 15.19 1.48
N GLY A 325 -9.79 16.35 1.13
CA GLY A 325 -9.54 17.45 2.08
C GLY A 325 -8.38 17.19 3.05
N VAL A 326 -7.52 16.21 2.75
CA VAL A 326 -6.30 15.87 3.51
C VAL A 326 -5.04 16.08 2.68
N GLY A 327 -5.14 16.83 1.59
CA GLY A 327 -4.03 17.23 0.74
C GLY A 327 -3.00 18.08 1.48
N ARG A 328 -1.77 18.10 0.96
CA ARG A 328 -0.71 18.94 1.51
C ARG A 328 -0.86 20.37 0.96
N ALA A 329 -0.82 21.37 1.83
CA ALA A 329 -0.89 22.77 1.41
C ALA A 329 0.25 23.17 0.45
N ASP A 330 1.44 22.59 0.64
CA ASP A 330 2.61 22.77 -0.24
C ASP A 330 3.13 21.40 -0.72
N GLN A 331 2.43 20.81 -1.69
CA GLN A 331 2.82 19.53 -2.29
C GLN A 331 4.20 19.60 -2.98
N ALA A 332 4.51 20.71 -3.66
CA ALA A 332 5.80 20.90 -4.32
C ALA A 332 6.96 21.01 -3.30
N GLY A 333 6.77 21.74 -2.20
CA GLY A 333 7.75 21.82 -1.12
C GLY A 333 7.94 20.52 -0.36
N TYR A 334 6.90 19.68 -0.27
CA TYR A 334 7.02 18.31 0.23
C TYR A 334 7.93 17.48 -0.69
N TRP A 335 7.61 17.37 -1.99
CA TRP A 335 8.42 16.54 -2.91
C TRP A 335 9.82 17.07 -3.17
N ARG A 336 10.11 18.35 -2.94
CA ARG A 336 11.51 18.83 -2.95
C ARG A 336 12.38 18.26 -1.82
N LYS A 337 11.76 17.76 -0.75
CA LYS A 337 12.45 17.29 0.46
C LYS A 337 12.24 15.81 0.74
N HIS A 338 11.07 15.29 0.37
CA HIS A 338 10.73 13.89 0.55
C HIS A 338 11.71 13.04 -0.25
N ASP A 339 12.36 12.11 0.45
CA ASP A 339 13.28 11.12 -0.11
C ASP A 339 14.34 11.78 -1.00
N ASP A 340 14.91 12.86 -0.46
CA ASP A 340 15.94 13.71 -1.08
C ASP A 340 15.55 14.27 -2.46
N GLY A 341 14.26 14.49 -2.68
CA GLY A 341 13.75 15.11 -3.89
C GLY A 341 13.67 14.16 -5.08
N MET A 342 13.60 12.85 -4.84
CA MET A 342 13.64 11.88 -5.93
C MET A 342 12.37 11.84 -6.80
N HIS A 343 11.21 12.21 -6.26
CA HIS A 343 9.88 12.05 -6.87
C HIS A 343 9.54 13.05 -8.00
N VAL A 344 10.44 13.21 -8.97
CA VAL A 344 10.26 14.15 -10.09
C VAL A 344 9.22 13.65 -11.10
N LEU A 345 9.13 12.34 -11.32
CA LEU A 345 8.10 11.77 -12.18
C LEU A 345 6.71 11.91 -11.52
N ALA A 346 6.61 11.78 -10.20
CA ALA A 346 5.36 12.01 -9.47
C ALA A 346 4.85 13.43 -9.66
N ALA A 347 5.75 14.43 -9.63
CA ALA A 347 5.40 15.82 -9.89
C ALA A 347 4.80 16.02 -11.29
N ALA A 348 5.40 15.43 -12.32
CA ALA A 348 4.87 15.53 -13.67
C ALA A 348 3.54 14.78 -13.84
N LEU A 349 3.45 13.55 -13.29
CA LEU A 349 2.23 12.76 -13.28
C LEU A 349 1.09 13.49 -12.58
N TYR A 350 1.34 14.13 -11.42
CA TYR A 350 0.33 14.91 -10.70
C TYR A 350 -0.24 16.03 -11.57
N VAL A 351 0.64 16.82 -12.21
CA VAL A 351 0.22 17.93 -13.07
C VAL A 351 -0.61 17.43 -14.25
N GLU A 352 -0.14 16.41 -14.97
CA GLU A 352 -0.85 15.88 -16.14
C GLU A 352 -2.13 15.13 -15.76
N LEU A 353 -2.14 14.40 -14.64
CA LEU A 353 -3.31 13.69 -14.14
C LEU A 353 -4.43 14.67 -13.77
N ARG A 354 -4.11 15.77 -13.05
CA ARG A 354 -5.13 16.78 -12.74
C ARG A 354 -5.68 17.46 -13.99
N ARG A 355 -4.85 17.71 -15.00
CA ARG A 355 -5.32 18.25 -16.29
C ARG A 355 -6.27 17.27 -16.98
N ALA A 356 -5.93 15.98 -16.99
CA ALA A 356 -6.77 14.94 -17.57
C ALA A 356 -8.11 14.82 -16.83
N GLU A 357 -8.12 14.81 -15.49
CA GLU A 357 -9.35 14.76 -14.69
C GLU A 357 -10.22 16.00 -14.88
N ALA A 358 -9.61 17.19 -14.96
CA ALA A 358 -10.33 18.43 -15.24
C ALA A 358 -10.98 18.41 -16.63
N ALA A 359 -10.28 17.91 -17.65
CA ALA A 359 -10.81 17.79 -19.00
C ALA A 359 -11.92 16.72 -19.11
N ALA A 360 -11.81 15.63 -18.35
CA ALA A 360 -12.82 14.56 -18.31
C ALA A 360 -14.04 14.91 -17.43
N GLY A 361 -13.92 15.90 -16.54
CA GLY A 361 -14.96 16.24 -15.56
C GLY A 361 -15.06 15.23 -14.40
N GLY A 362 -14.01 14.44 -14.15
CA GLY A 362 -14.00 13.40 -13.11
C GLY A 362 -12.73 12.53 -13.14
N PRO A 363 -12.65 11.51 -12.26
CA PRO A 363 -11.49 10.63 -12.17
C PRO A 363 -11.19 9.90 -13.49
N VAL A 364 -9.91 9.74 -13.81
CA VAL A 364 -9.45 8.94 -14.96
C VAL A 364 -8.80 7.64 -14.48
N VAL A 365 -8.88 6.59 -15.30
CA VAL A 365 -8.23 5.30 -15.02
C VAL A 365 -6.73 5.43 -15.30
N VAL A 366 -5.94 5.48 -14.23
CA VAL A 366 -4.52 5.83 -14.25
C VAL A 366 -3.67 4.88 -15.09
N PRO A 367 -3.86 3.55 -15.06
CA PRO A 367 -3.09 2.65 -15.94
C PRO A 367 -3.23 2.98 -17.43
N ALA A 368 -4.44 3.35 -17.88
CA ALA A 368 -4.66 3.75 -19.28
C ALA A 368 -4.06 5.13 -19.56
N PHE A 369 -4.28 6.08 -18.64
CA PHE A 369 -3.71 7.42 -18.72
C PHE A 369 -2.18 7.41 -18.82
N LEU A 370 -1.49 6.60 -17.99
CA LEU A 370 -0.03 6.48 -17.98
C LEU A 370 0.50 6.09 -19.36
N VAL A 371 -0.06 5.03 -19.95
CA VAL A 371 0.32 4.56 -21.29
C VAL A 371 0.14 5.65 -22.34
N ASP A 372 -1.00 6.33 -22.33
CA ASP A 372 -1.29 7.37 -23.31
C ASP A 372 -0.42 8.62 -23.12
N ALA A 373 -0.16 9.03 -21.88
CA ALA A 373 0.70 10.16 -21.55
C ALA A 373 2.15 9.92 -21.97
N VAL A 374 2.69 8.72 -21.74
CA VAL A 374 4.03 8.33 -22.23
C VAL A 374 4.07 8.31 -23.76
N ARG A 375 3.04 7.75 -24.43
CA ARG A 375 2.98 7.71 -25.90
C ARG A 375 2.92 9.09 -26.56
N ARG A 376 2.26 10.06 -25.93
CA ARG A 376 2.23 11.46 -26.38
C ARG A 376 3.51 12.23 -26.04
N GLY A 377 4.40 11.63 -25.25
CA GLY A 377 5.63 12.25 -24.77
C GLY A 377 5.41 13.27 -23.64
N ASP A 378 4.23 13.27 -23.00
CA ASP A 378 3.91 14.23 -21.92
C ASP A 378 4.76 13.99 -20.66
N LEU A 379 5.22 12.74 -20.48
CA LEU A 379 6.02 12.29 -19.34
C LEU A 379 7.46 11.93 -19.70
N THR A 380 7.95 12.37 -20.87
CA THR A 380 9.34 12.12 -21.30
C THR A 380 9.97 13.36 -21.95
N GLY A 381 11.30 13.35 -22.04
CA GLY A 381 12.12 14.35 -22.69
C GLY A 381 11.91 15.76 -22.16
N GLU A 382 11.89 16.74 -23.06
CA GLU A 382 11.75 18.15 -22.68
C GLU A 382 10.40 18.47 -22.02
N ARG A 383 9.34 17.72 -22.33
CA ARG A 383 8.02 17.96 -21.71
C ARG A 383 8.06 17.59 -20.23
N LEU A 384 8.64 16.44 -19.89
CA LEU A 384 8.89 16.05 -18.51
C LEU A 384 9.69 17.13 -17.78
N ALA A 385 10.86 17.51 -18.32
CA ALA A 385 11.74 18.49 -17.69
C ALA A 385 11.04 19.85 -17.46
N ARG A 386 10.30 20.35 -18.45
CA ARG A 386 9.54 21.61 -18.30
C ARG A 386 8.45 21.52 -17.24
N THR A 387 7.72 20.41 -17.17
CA THR A 387 6.67 20.24 -16.15
C THR A 387 7.29 20.14 -14.75
N VAL A 388 8.39 19.42 -14.61
CA VAL A 388 9.14 19.32 -13.35
C VAL A 388 9.69 20.68 -12.92
N GLU A 389 10.34 21.42 -13.80
CA GLU A 389 10.86 22.76 -13.50
C GLU A 389 9.74 23.73 -13.12
N ALA A 390 8.61 23.71 -13.84
CA ALA A 390 7.48 24.57 -13.53
C ALA A 390 6.84 24.27 -12.16
N PHE A 391 6.84 23.00 -11.73
CA PHE A 391 6.20 22.58 -10.49
C PHE A 391 7.14 22.58 -9.28
N LEU A 392 8.34 22.02 -9.43
CA LEU A 392 9.33 21.87 -8.35
C LEU A 392 10.43 22.94 -8.39
N GLY A 393 10.53 23.73 -9.46
CA GLY A 393 11.60 24.69 -9.67
C GLY A 393 12.83 24.09 -10.38
N PRO A 394 13.77 24.94 -10.84
CA PRO A 394 14.91 24.52 -11.66
C PRO A 394 15.89 23.60 -10.92
N GLU A 395 15.98 23.71 -9.58
CA GLU A 395 16.84 22.84 -8.76
C GLU A 395 16.45 21.36 -8.86
N ALA A 396 15.18 21.06 -9.16
CA ALA A 396 14.72 19.67 -9.35
C ALA A 396 15.26 19.01 -10.63
N LEU A 397 15.87 19.79 -11.54
CA LEU A 397 16.59 19.26 -12.71
C LEU A 397 18.07 18.99 -12.42
N ALA A 398 18.59 19.44 -11.27
CA ALA A 398 19.97 19.20 -10.88
C ALA A 398 20.23 17.68 -10.73
N GLY A 399 21.32 17.20 -11.33
CA GLY A 399 21.69 15.78 -11.36
C GLY A 399 21.32 15.04 -12.65
N ALA A 400 20.48 15.61 -13.52
CA ALA A 400 20.10 15.00 -14.81
C ALA A 400 21.00 15.42 -16.00
N ALA A 401 21.93 16.35 -15.78
CA ALA A 401 22.93 16.68 -16.79
C ALA A 401 23.87 15.48 -16.97
N PRO A 402 24.11 14.99 -18.20
CA PRO A 402 25.20 14.04 -18.41
C PRO A 402 26.48 14.67 -17.87
N PRO A 403 27.40 13.90 -17.26
CA PRO A 403 28.70 14.44 -16.88
C PRO A 403 29.30 15.10 -18.14
N ALA A 404 29.54 16.41 -18.05
CA ALA A 404 30.29 17.11 -19.08
C ALA A 404 31.60 16.34 -19.28
N GLY A 405 31.84 15.91 -20.51
CA GLY A 405 32.77 14.84 -20.86
C GLY A 405 34.08 14.84 -20.08
N ARG A 406 34.47 13.64 -19.64
CA ARG A 406 35.86 13.26 -19.40
C ARG A 406 36.19 12.05 -20.24
#